data_AF-A0A7D8UQI8-F1
#
_entry.id   AF-A0A7D8UQI8-F1
#
_cell.length_a   1.000
_cell.length_b   1.000
_cell.length_c   1.000
_cell.angle_alpha   90.00
_cell.angle_beta   90.00
_cell.angle_gamma   90.00
#
_symmetry.space_group_name_H-M   'P 1'
#
loop_
_entity.id
_entity.type
_entity.pdbx_description
1 polymer ?
#
loop_
_entity_poly.entity_id
_entity_poly.type
_entity_poly.pdbx_seq_one_letter_code
_entity_poly.pdbx_strand_id
1 'polypeptide(L)'
;MFSVLSALAFPPFGVWWLGLLAPACLLLASDRLAPGALVGGVQRSGLAAGAAWAAVGTLPFWAFEQRWIAGVSAAGFVPMLLILAAYMWLAVWACARVLRWCGSRRAVGLVVLGPIVWGGVEFFRGRVAFDGYPWYLAGIPMIESTFLASAGAVVGVYGV
;
A
#
# COMPACT_ATOMS: atom_id res chain seq x y z
N MET A 1 -1.29 10.79 -5.58
CA MET A 1 -1.86 9.83 -6.54
C MET A 1 -2.61 8.70 -5.82
N PHE A 2 -1.95 7.88 -4.99
CA PHE A 2 -2.60 6.79 -4.23
C PHE A 2 -3.94 7.17 -3.58
N SER A 3 -3.98 8.26 -2.80
CA SER A 3 -5.20 8.67 -2.09
C SER A 3 -6.38 8.95 -3.02
N VAL A 4 -6.12 9.59 -4.16
CA VAL A 4 -7.16 9.91 -5.15
C VAL A 4 -7.66 8.63 -5.83
N LEU A 5 -6.74 7.76 -6.24
CA LEU A 5 -7.10 6.49 -6.87
C LEU A 5 -7.90 5.59 -5.92
N SER A 6 -7.49 5.53 -4.66
CA SER A 6 -8.19 4.75 -3.63
C SER A 6 -9.57 5.32 -3.34
N ALA A 7 -9.70 6.64 -3.17
CA ALA A 7 -10.99 7.29 -2.95
C ALA A 7 -11.97 7.04 -4.11
N LEU A 8 -11.50 7.04 -5.36
CA LEU A 8 -12.33 6.74 -6.53
C LEU A 8 -12.66 5.24 -6.66
N ALA A 9 -11.84 4.35 -6.12
CA ALA A 9 -12.08 2.91 -6.16
C ALA A 9 -13.17 2.46 -5.18
N PHE A 10 -13.28 3.13 -4.02
CA PHE A 10 -14.25 2.82 -2.98
C PHE A 10 -15.55 3.65 -3.13
N PRO A 11 -16.63 3.28 -2.42
CA PRO A 11 -17.83 4.11 -2.37
C PRO A 11 -17.52 5.56 -1.96
N PRO A 12 -18.17 6.56 -2.57
CA PRO A 12 -19.36 6.44 -3.41
C PRO A 12 -19.10 6.25 -4.92
N PHE A 13 -17.84 6.26 -5.36
CA PHE A 13 -17.52 6.29 -6.80
C PHE A 13 -17.46 4.90 -7.44
N GLY A 14 -16.89 3.91 -6.73
CA GLY A 14 -16.92 2.50 -7.17
C GLY A 14 -16.17 2.21 -8.47
N VAL A 15 -15.17 3.01 -8.84
CA VAL A 15 -14.37 2.79 -10.05
C VAL A 15 -13.33 1.69 -9.78
N TRP A 16 -13.80 0.45 -9.72
CA TRP A 16 -13.11 -0.68 -9.11
C TRP A 16 -11.66 -0.89 -9.57
N TRP A 17 -11.37 -0.79 -10.87
CA TRP A 17 -10.04 -1.05 -11.43
C TRP A 17 -8.97 -0.08 -10.93
N LEU A 18 -9.35 1.09 -10.42
CA LEU A 18 -8.45 2.01 -9.74
C LEU A 18 -7.89 1.43 -8.43
N GLY A 19 -8.60 0.45 -7.84
CA GLY A 19 -8.14 -0.31 -6.67
C GLY A 19 -6.86 -1.11 -6.95
N LEU A 20 -6.61 -1.52 -8.20
CA LEU A 20 -5.35 -2.14 -8.63
C LEU A 20 -4.27 -1.09 -8.94
N LEU A 21 -4.68 0.05 -9.51
CA LEU A 21 -3.73 1.11 -9.87
C LEU A 21 -3.18 1.84 -8.65
N ALA A 22 -3.97 2.00 -7.58
CA ALA A 22 -3.53 2.61 -6.33
C ALA A 22 -2.27 1.94 -5.76
N PRO A 23 -2.24 0.63 -5.43
CA PRO A 23 -1.02 -0.05 -4.97
C PRO A 23 0.07 -0.08 -6.05
N ALA A 24 -0.28 -0.21 -7.33
CA ALA A 24 0.70 -0.16 -8.42
C ALA A 24 1.51 1.14 -8.42
N CYS A 25 0.88 2.29 -8.12
CA CYS A 25 1.58 3.57 -8.00
C CYS A 25 2.63 3.57 -6.87
N LEU A 26 2.34 2.91 -5.74
CA LEU A 26 3.26 2.79 -4.62
C LEU A 26 4.37 1.76 -4.91
N LEU A 27 4.08 0.70 -5.64
CA LEU A 27 5.10 -0.23 -6.14
C LEU A 27 6.05 0.47 -7.13
N LEU A 28 5.52 1.29 -8.04
CA LEU A 28 6.34 2.13 -8.93
C LEU A 28 7.17 3.15 -8.15
N ALA A 29 6.62 3.74 -7.08
CA ALA A 29 7.41 4.59 -6.19
C ALA A 29 8.56 3.81 -5.52
N SER A 30 8.31 2.55 -5.13
CA SER A 30 9.33 1.64 -4.58
C SER A 30 10.46 1.37 -5.57
N ASP A 31 10.12 1.16 -6.85
CA ASP A 31 11.10 1.01 -7.93
C ASP A 31 11.99 2.26 -8.09
N ARG A 32 11.41 3.45 -8.01
CA ARG A 32 12.17 4.72 -8.06
C ARG A 32 13.08 4.94 -6.85
N LEU A 33 12.73 4.37 -5.69
CA LEU A 33 13.54 4.43 -4.47
C LEU A 33 14.62 3.33 -4.38
N ALA A 34 14.46 2.27 -5.18
CA ALA A 34 15.37 1.13 -5.20
C ALA A 34 16.80 1.48 -5.65
N PRO A 35 17.07 2.22 -6.76
CA PRO A 35 18.42 2.61 -7.10
C PRO A 35 18.93 3.59 -6.03
N GLY A 36 19.94 3.17 -5.26
CA GLY A 36 20.60 4.08 -4.34
C GLY A 36 21.23 5.21 -5.14
N ALA A 37 20.85 6.45 -4.87
CA ALA A 37 21.52 7.61 -5.46
C ALA A 37 22.98 7.62 -4.98
N LEU A 38 23.89 7.07 -5.78
CA LEU A 38 25.32 7.30 -5.66
C LEU A 38 25.59 8.69 -6.24
N VAL A 39 25.39 9.73 -5.43
CA VAL A 39 25.88 11.08 -5.74
C VAL A 39 27.13 11.30 -4.90
N GLY A 40 28.31 11.22 -5.54
CA GLY A 40 29.58 11.53 -4.88
C GLY A 40 30.11 10.48 -3.89
N GLY A 41 29.81 9.20 -4.06
CA GLY A 41 30.39 8.11 -3.25
C GLY A 41 29.81 7.96 -1.83
N VAL A 42 28.89 8.83 -1.41
CA VAL A 42 28.18 8.73 -0.13
C VAL A 42 26.77 8.20 -0.38
N GLN A 43 26.50 6.97 0.04
CA GLN A 43 25.18 6.36 -0.02
C GLN A 43 24.24 7.01 1.02
N ARG A 44 23.63 8.15 0.70
CA ARG A 44 22.57 8.71 1.55
C ARG A 44 21.37 7.78 1.49
N SER A 45 21.05 7.17 2.64
CA SER A 45 19.93 6.27 2.86
C SER A 45 18.57 6.99 2.80
N GLY A 46 18.25 7.59 1.65
CA GLY A 46 16.97 8.26 1.40
C GLY A 46 15.77 7.34 1.24
N LEU A 47 15.95 6.01 1.36
CA LEU A 47 14.87 5.05 1.17
C LEU A 47 13.79 5.18 2.25
N ALA A 48 14.18 5.24 3.52
CA ALA A 48 13.21 5.40 4.61
C ALA A 48 12.46 6.74 4.52
N ALA A 49 13.17 7.82 4.17
CA ALA A 49 12.57 9.14 3.96
C ALA A 49 11.63 9.15 2.73
N GLY A 50 12.02 8.53 1.62
CA GLY A 50 11.19 8.42 0.43
C GLY A 50 9.93 7.59 0.67
N ALA A 51 10.05 6.48 1.40
CA ALA A 51 8.91 5.69 1.85
C ALA A 51 8.01 6.51 2.80
N ALA A 52 8.58 7.39 3.63
CA ALA A 52 7.80 8.27 4.51
C ALA A 52 6.99 9.28 3.72
N TRP A 53 7.55 9.85 2.65
CA TRP A 53 6.79 10.71 1.74
C TRP A 53 5.65 9.98 1.03
N ALA A 54 5.89 8.73 0.61
CA ALA A 54 4.83 7.90 0.04
C ALA A 54 3.70 7.63 1.05
N ALA A 55 4.04 7.33 2.30
CA ALA A 55 3.10 7.14 3.39
C ALA A 55 2.30 8.40 3.72
N VAL A 56 2.96 9.57 3.81
CA VAL A 56 2.29 10.87 3.99
C VAL A 56 1.29 11.12 2.87
N GLY A 57 1.63 10.74 1.63
CA GLY A 57 0.72 10.83 0.48
C GLY A 57 -0.55 9.97 0.58
N THR A 58 -0.61 9.03 1.53
CA THR A 58 -1.79 8.16 1.80
C THR A 58 -2.70 8.73 2.90
N LEU A 59 -2.20 9.67 3.71
CA LEU A 59 -2.96 10.25 4.83
C LEU A 59 -4.28 10.90 4.41
N PRO A 60 -4.40 11.62 3.29
CA PRO A 60 -5.70 12.20 2.89
C PRO A 60 -6.81 11.16 2.73
N PHE A 61 -6.49 10.01 2.14
CA PHE A 61 -7.45 8.90 2.01
C PHE A 61 -7.83 8.34 3.38
N TRP A 62 -6.84 8.01 4.22
CA TRP A 62 -7.11 7.48 5.55
C TRP A 62 -7.88 8.46 6.43
N ALA A 63 -7.54 9.75 6.39
CA ALA A 63 -8.23 10.79 7.14
C ALA A 63 -9.70 10.90 6.72
N PHE A 64 -9.98 10.82 5.41
CA PHE A 64 -11.34 10.81 4.90
C PHE A 64 -12.09 9.56 5.34
N GLU A 65 -11.57 8.37 5.06
CA GLU A 65 -12.27 7.11 5.34
C GLU A 65 -12.47 6.84 6.83
N GLN A 66 -11.58 7.34 7.68
CA GLN A 66 -11.61 7.14 9.13
C GLN A 66 -12.22 8.31 9.89
N ARG A 67 -12.74 9.33 9.20
CA ARG A 67 -13.30 10.53 9.84
C ARG A 67 -14.39 10.23 10.87
N TRP A 68 -15.12 9.13 10.69
CA TRP A 68 -16.16 8.70 11.62
C TRP A 68 -15.60 8.36 13.00
N ILE A 69 -14.35 7.91 13.09
CA ILE A 69 -13.68 7.59 14.35
C ILE A 69 -13.50 8.84 15.20
N ALA A 70 -13.33 10.02 14.60
CA ALA A 70 -13.26 11.26 15.36
C ALA A 70 -14.55 11.54 16.17
N GLY A 71 -15.69 11.02 15.71
CA GLY A 71 -16.97 11.07 16.43
C GLY A 71 -17.10 10.05 17.57
N VAL A 72 -16.27 9.00 17.58
CA VAL A 72 -16.26 7.95 18.63
C VAL A 72 -15.13 8.18 19.63
N SER A 73 -13.93 8.48 19.11
CA SER A 73 -12.71 8.75 19.87
C SER A 73 -11.81 9.69 19.07
N ALA A 74 -11.93 10.99 19.33
CA ALA A 74 -11.04 12.01 18.76
C ALA A 74 -9.57 11.73 19.09
N ALA A 75 -9.28 11.25 20.30
CA ALA A 75 -7.92 10.88 20.73
C ALA A 75 -7.36 9.68 19.95
N GLY A 76 -8.21 8.72 19.57
CA GLY A 76 -7.80 7.53 18.80
C GLY A 76 -7.61 7.80 17.30
N PHE A 77 -8.22 8.86 16.77
CA PHE A 77 -8.19 9.16 15.33
C PHE A 77 -6.77 9.40 14.80
N VAL A 78 -6.00 10.31 15.41
CA VAL A 78 -4.65 10.65 14.93
C VAL A 78 -3.68 9.46 15.02
N PRO A 79 -3.55 8.73 16.15
CA PRO A 79 -2.72 7.53 16.22
C PRO A 79 -3.09 6.50 15.16
N MET A 80 -4.38 6.31 14.89
CA MET A 80 -4.83 5.35 13.88
C MET A 80 -4.39 5.75 12.47
N LEU A 81 -4.48 7.02 12.09
CA LEU A 81 -3.96 7.49 10.79
C LEU A 81 -2.46 7.26 10.65
N LEU A 82 -1.70 7.49 11.72
CA LEU A 82 -0.26 7.26 11.73
C LEU A 82 0.08 5.78 11.60
N ILE A 83 -0.65 4.91 12.29
CA ILE A 83 -0.50 3.45 12.18
C ILE A 83 -0.81 2.98 10.75
N LEU A 84 -1.91 3.44 10.16
CA LEU A 84 -2.28 3.07 8.78
C LEU A 84 -1.27 3.57 7.75
N ALA A 85 -0.79 4.80 7.90
CA ALA A 85 0.29 5.33 7.06
C ALA A 85 1.61 4.55 7.28
N ALA A 86 1.91 4.09 8.50
CA ALA A 86 3.11 3.30 8.78
C ALA A 86 3.12 1.94 8.04
N TYR A 87 1.95 1.32 7.80
CA TYR A 87 1.88 0.13 6.93
C TYR A 87 2.20 0.46 5.47
N MET A 88 1.76 1.62 4.97
CA MET A 88 2.11 2.08 3.62
C MET A 88 3.61 2.40 3.50
N TRP A 89 4.19 3.00 4.55
CA TRP A 89 5.63 3.19 4.67
C TRP A 89 6.36 1.84 4.60
N LEU A 90 5.91 0.87 5.39
CA LEU A 90 6.53 -0.46 5.47
C LEU A 90 6.47 -1.19 4.13
N ALA A 91 5.32 -1.15 3.45
CA ALA A 91 5.15 -1.76 2.13
C ALA A 91 6.12 -1.19 1.10
N VAL A 92 6.20 0.15 1.00
CA VAL A 92 7.09 0.84 0.05
C VAL A 92 8.56 0.60 0.40
N TRP A 93 8.91 0.70 1.68
CA TRP A 93 10.27 0.47 2.17
C TRP A 93 10.72 -0.97 1.91
N ALA A 94 9.90 -1.96 2.26
CA ALA A 94 10.20 -3.37 2.09
C ALA A 94 10.30 -3.74 0.61
N CYS A 95 9.37 -3.26 -0.22
CA CYS A 95 9.41 -3.49 -1.66
C CYS A 95 10.68 -2.88 -2.26
N ALA A 96 11.01 -1.62 -1.97
CA ALA A 96 12.24 -0.97 -2.44
C ALA A 96 13.50 -1.73 -1.99
N ARG A 97 13.49 -2.31 -0.78
CA ARG A 97 14.58 -3.13 -0.24
C ARG A 97 14.75 -4.44 -1.01
N VAL A 98 13.65 -5.14 -1.32
CA VAL A 98 13.65 -6.35 -2.13
C VAL A 98 14.13 -6.06 -3.55
N LEU A 99 13.65 -4.97 -4.15
CA LEU A 99 14.05 -4.53 -5.49
C LEU A 99 15.53 -4.18 -5.61
N ARG A 100 16.16 -3.73 -4.52
CA ARG A 100 17.63 -3.57 -4.44
C ARG A 100 18.35 -4.90 -4.54
N TRP A 101 17.84 -5.94 -3.88
CA TRP A 101 18.42 -7.28 -3.94
C TRP A 101 18.28 -7.93 -5.32
N CYS A 102 17.23 -7.58 -6.07
CA CYS A 102 17.05 -8.06 -7.43
C CYS A 102 18.07 -7.50 -8.44
N GLY A 103 18.78 -6.41 -8.11
CA GLY A 103 19.83 -5.84 -8.98
C GLY A 103 19.33 -5.53 -10.39
N SER A 104 19.94 -6.15 -11.40
CA SER A 104 19.55 -6.02 -12.82
C SER A 104 18.19 -6.62 -13.15
N ARG A 105 17.66 -7.53 -12.32
CA ARG A 105 16.34 -8.17 -12.50
C ARG A 105 15.21 -7.41 -11.81
N ARG A 106 15.37 -6.11 -11.57
CA ARG A 106 14.42 -5.31 -10.80
C ARG A 106 13.00 -5.32 -11.37
N ALA A 107 12.84 -5.22 -12.69
CA ALA A 107 11.53 -5.25 -13.32
C ALA A 107 10.77 -6.55 -13.02
N VAL A 108 11.46 -7.69 -13.07
CA VAL A 108 10.89 -9.00 -12.69
C VAL A 108 10.57 -9.02 -11.19
N GLY A 109 11.47 -8.52 -10.36
CA GLY A 109 11.24 -8.37 -8.92
C GLY A 109 10.02 -7.51 -8.59
N LEU A 110 9.77 -6.44 -9.36
CA LEU A 110 8.64 -5.55 -9.17
C LEU A 110 7.31 -6.25 -9.46
N VAL A 111 7.25 -7.01 -10.56
CA VAL A 111 6.02 -7.70 -11.00
C VAL A 111 5.73 -8.93 -10.13
N VAL A 112 6.77 -9.66 -9.71
CA VAL A 112 6.58 -10.93 -8.98
C VAL A 112 6.62 -10.71 -7.47
N LEU A 113 7.67 -10.07 -6.95
CA LEU A 113 7.87 -9.91 -5.51
C LEU A 113 7.14 -8.70 -4.94
N GLY A 114 6.89 -7.66 -5.75
CA GLY A 114 6.14 -6.47 -5.32
C GLY A 114 4.76 -6.80 -4.76
N PRO A 115 3.89 -7.52 -5.50
CA PRO A 115 2.59 -7.97 -5.00
C PRO A 115 2.68 -8.88 -3.77
N ILE A 116 3.69 -9.75 -3.69
CA ILE A 116 3.89 -10.63 -2.53
C ILE A 116 4.22 -9.81 -1.28
N VAL A 117 5.13 -8.83 -1.40
CA VAL A 117 5.47 -7.94 -0.28
C VAL A 117 4.27 -7.09 0.11
N TRP A 118 3.53 -6.55 -0.85
CA TRP A 118 2.32 -5.77 -0.60
C TRP A 118 1.26 -6.61 0.13
N GLY A 119 0.90 -7.77 -0.42
CA GLY A 119 -0.05 -8.70 0.17
C GLY A 119 0.37 -9.17 1.56
N GLY A 120 1.68 -9.40 1.78
CA GLY A 120 2.22 -9.74 3.09
C GLY A 120 2.04 -8.62 4.13
N VAL A 121 2.27 -7.36 3.76
CA VAL A 121 2.06 -6.21 4.65
C VAL A 121 0.57 -6.00 4.93
N GLU A 122 -0.29 -6.11 3.92
CA GLU A 122 -1.74 -6.01 4.06
C GLU A 122 -2.32 -7.16 4.91
N PHE A 123 -1.78 -8.38 4.76
CA PHE A 123 -2.14 -9.52 5.60
C PHE A 123 -1.73 -9.29 7.05
N PHE A 124 -0.50 -8.80 7.28
CA PHE A 124 -0.02 -8.48 8.62
C PHE A 124 -0.90 -7.40 9.28
N ARG A 125 -1.21 -6.31 8.56
CA ARG A 125 -2.14 -5.26 9.02
C ARG A 125 -3.54 -5.80 9.29
N GLY A 126 -4.04 -6.66 8.40
CA GLY A 126 -5.43 -7.09 8.40
C GLY A 126 -5.75 -8.27 9.31
N ARG A 127 -4.75 -9.08 9.69
CA ARG A 127 -4.96 -10.34 10.43
C ARG A 127 -4.07 -10.55 11.64
N VAL A 128 -2.88 -9.93 11.68
CA VAL A 128 -1.86 -10.27 12.69
C VAL A 128 -1.71 -9.16 13.73
N ALA A 129 -1.57 -7.91 13.28
CA ALA A 129 -1.30 -6.80 14.18
C ALA A 129 -2.57 -6.31 14.88
N PHE A 130 -2.54 -6.21 16.21
CA PHE A 130 -3.61 -5.64 17.03
C PHE A 130 -5.00 -6.23 16.72
N ASP A 131 -5.07 -7.57 16.64
CA ASP A 131 -6.27 -8.35 16.25
C ASP A 131 -6.79 -8.12 14.82
N GLY A 132 -6.08 -7.32 14.03
CA GLY A 132 -6.31 -7.13 12.60
C GLY A 132 -7.25 -5.98 12.26
N TYR A 133 -6.89 -5.23 11.21
CA TYR A 133 -7.70 -4.16 10.64
C TYR A 133 -7.82 -4.32 9.11
N PRO A 134 -8.68 -5.24 8.61
CA PRO A 134 -8.76 -5.61 7.19
C PRO A 134 -9.67 -4.68 6.38
N TRP A 135 -9.72 -3.39 6.72
CA TRP A 135 -10.51 -2.41 6.00
C TRP A 135 -9.74 -1.81 4.83
N TYR A 136 -10.48 -1.48 3.77
CA TYR A 136 -9.99 -0.83 2.54
C TYR A 136 -8.83 -1.58 1.87
N LEU A 137 -8.88 -2.92 1.84
CA LEU A 137 -7.94 -3.74 1.08
C LEU A 137 -8.15 -3.51 -0.42
N ALA A 138 -7.05 -3.45 -1.18
CA ALA A 138 -7.08 -3.21 -2.63
C ALA A 138 -7.91 -4.25 -3.43
N GLY A 139 -8.05 -5.46 -2.90
CA GLY A 139 -8.88 -6.52 -3.50
C GLY A 139 -10.38 -6.34 -3.29
N ILE A 140 -10.85 -5.50 -2.36
CA ILE A 140 -12.29 -5.33 -2.07
C ILE A 140 -13.06 -4.78 -3.28
N PRO A 141 -12.61 -3.70 -3.96
CA PRO A 141 -13.31 -3.19 -5.13
C PRO A 141 -13.42 -4.21 -6.28
N MET A 142 -12.56 -5.25 -6.32
CA MET A 142 -12.59 -6.27 -7.37
C MET A 142 -13.86 -7.12 -7.37
N ILE A 143 -14.72 -7.00 -6.35
CA ILE A 143 -16.03 -7.64 -6.29
C ILE A 143 -16.91 -7.31 -7.51
N GLU A 144 -16.72 -6.15 -8.12
CA GLU A 144 -17.45 -5.70 -9.33
C GLU A 144 -16.99 -6.42 -10.61
N SER A 145 -15.87 -7.15 -10.56
CA SER A 145 -15.36 -7.95 -11.69
C SER A 145 -15.60 -9.43 -11.43
N THR A 146 -16.53 -10.04 -12.16
CA THR A 146 -16.83 -11.49 -12.04
C THR A 146 -15.56 -12.35 -12.12
N PHE A 147 -14.64 -12.03 -13.03
CA PHE A 147 -13.40 -12.77 -13.21
C PHE A 147 -12.46 -12.64 -11.99
N LEU A 148 -12.17 -11.41 -11.54
CA LEU A 148 -11.24 -11.21 -10.41
C LEU A 148 -11.87 -11.59 -9.06
N ALA A 149 -13.15 -11.33 -8.88
CA ALA A 149 -13.90 -11.77 -7.71
C ALA A 149 -13.85 -13.29 -7.55
N SER A 150 -13.92 -14.05 -8.66
CA SER A 150 -13.84 -15.51 -8.62
C SER A 150 -12.50 -16.02 -8.08
N ALA A 151 -11.39 -15.29 -8.29
CA ALA A 151 -10.09 -15.64 -7.71
C ALA A 151 -10.12 -15.59 -6.18
N GLY A 152 -10.91 -14.69 -5.60
CA GLY A 152 -11.07 -14.54 -4.16
C GLY A 152 -11.58 -15.81 -3.46
N ALA A 153 -12.30 -16.68 -4.17
CA ALA A 153 -12.74 -17.97 -3.63
C ALA A 153 -11.58 -18.95 -3.39
N VAL A 154 -10.45 -18.77 -4.08
CA VAL A 154 -9.26 -19.65 -4.00
C VAL A 154 -8.18 -19.02 -3.12
N VAL A 155 -7.86 -17.75 -3.36
CA VAL A 155 -6.71 -17.09 -2.72
C VAL A 155 -7.11 -16.11 -1.61
N GLY A 156 -8.41 -15.90 -1.40
CA GLY A 156 -8.93 -14.89 -0.48
C GLY A 156 -8.66 -13.46 -0.94
N VAL A 157 -9.19 -12.48 -0.21
CA VAL A 157 -9.09 -11.05 -0.56
C VAL A 157 -7.64 -10.51 -0.64
N TYR A 158 -6.68 -11.18 -0.01
CA TYR A 158 -5.27 -10.78 -0.03
C TYR A 158 -4.52 -11.24 -1.29
N GLY A 159 -5.05 -12.24 -2.01
CA GLY A 159 -4.45 -12.76 -3.23
C GLY A 159 -5.12 -12.29 -4.52
N VAL A 160 -6.25 -11.59 -4.41
CA VAL A 160 -6.96 -10.92 -5.53
C VAL A 160 -6.23 -9.63 -5.90
#